data_AF-A0A953D3Y8-F1
#
_entry.id   AF-A0A953D3Y8-F1
#
_cell.length_a   1.000
_cell.length_b   1.000
_cell.length_c   1.000
_cell.angle_alpha   90.00
_cell.angle_beta   90.00
_cell.angle_gamma   90.00
#
_symmetry.space_group_name_H-M   'P 1'
#
loop_
_entity.id
_entity.type
_entity.pdbx_description
1 polymer ?
#
loop_
_entity_poly.entity_id
_entity_poly.type
_entity_poly.pdbx_seq_one_letter_code
_entity_poly.pdbx_strand_id
1 'polypeptide(L)'
;MTSPALDLQSKANPQQLEAILATDGPVLIIAGPGSGKTFTLVERIVYLIKHKGVAPESLFVVTFTDKAARELTTRISNRLTELGIKFNLNEMYLGTFHSICLRILEDFREFTRLKRSFTLFDQFDQQYFLYQRIKEFRELPDAQLVMGDDQSGRWAQSESLLKWLNKVSEEALDAATLAAAPEVEIRALASCFAKYQELLHENNSLDFSGIQYEALQLLEKRPEVLAQLREKLTYLMVDEYQDTNTIQERILLLLAGEKRNLCVVGDDDQGLYRFRGATIRNILEFPALFAEGQCKRVTLTVNYRSHPDIIRFYNEWMREQTWDDGKSTVKGPGSNIFPPTNRQFSKKPSDNRKPLNLYRRAQPAVRLRRTCWEIGVRVK
;
A
#
# COMPACT_ATOMS: atom_id res chain seq x y z
N MET A 1 19.62 34.19 -11.78
CA MET A 1 18.55 33.17 -11.74
C MET A 1 19.18 31.84 -12.14
N THR A 2 19.66 31.08 -11.16
CA THR A 2 20.19 29.73 -11.37
C THR A 2 19.02 28.77 -11.59
N SER A 3 19.10 27.94 -12.63
CA SER A 3 18.04 26.97 -12.94
C SER A 3 17.76 26.05 -11.73
N PRO A 4 16.50 25.75 -11.38
CA PRO A 4 16.15 24.85 -10.27
C PRO A 4 16.80 23.46 -10.38
N ALA A 5 17.14 23.03 -11.61
CA ALA A 5 17.81 21.76 -11.87
C ALA A 5 19.31 21.77 -11.48
N LEU A 6 19.94 22.95 -11.37
CA LEU A 6 21.37 23.10 -11.07
C LEU A 6 21.68 23.19 -9.56
N ASP A 7 20.70 23.50 -8.70
CA ASP A 7 20.87 23.57 -7.24
C ASP A 7 20.45 22.29 -6.49
N LEU A 8 19.82 21.34 -7.20
CA LEU A 8 19.85 19.94 -6.80
C LEU A 8 21.29 19.46 -7.00
N GLN A 9 22.14 19.60 -5.98
CA GLN A 9 23.39 18.82 -5.83
C GLN A 9 23.07 17.31 -5.66
N SER A 10 22.10 16.80 -6.40
CA SER A 10 21.65 15.43 -6.31
C SER A 10 22.51 14.59 -7.24
N LYS A 11 22.95 13.44 -6.73
CA LYS A 11 23.60 12.39 -7.54
C LYS A 11 22.59 11.67 -8.46
N ALA A 12 21.44 12.30 -8.73
CA ALA A 12 20.35 11.72 -9.49
C ALA A 12 20.74 11.55 -10.94
N ASN A 13 20.41 10.40 -11.52
CA ASN A 13 20.46 10.22 -12.96
C ASN A 13 19.28 10.98 -13.64
N PRO A 14 19.26 11.09 -14.97
CA PRO A 14 18.19 11.80 -15.68
C PRO A 14 16.77 11.29 -15.35
N GLN A 15 16.55 9.98 -15.23
CA GLN A 15 15.23 9.43 -14.90
C GLN A 15 14.80 9.75 -13.45
N GLN A 16 15.74 9.69 -12.50
CA GLN A 16 15.49 10.08 -11.12
C GLN A 16 15.20 11.57 -11.02
N LEU A 17 15.94 12.42 -11.75
CA LEU A 17 15.70 13.86 -11.79
C LEU A 17 14.33 14.17 -12.39
N GLU A 18 13.94 13.47 -13.46
CA GLU A 18 12.60 13.59 -14.03
C GLU A 18 11.50 13.27 -13.01
N ALA A 19 11.66 12.18 -12.26
CA ALA A 19 10.74 11.79 -11.19
C ALA A 19 10.71 12.79 -10.02
N ILE A 20 11.84 13.38 -9.65
CA ILE A 20 11.93 14.40 -8.60
C ILE A 20 11.20 15.68 -9.00
N LEU A 21 11.37 16.12 -10.26
CA LEU A 21 10.82 17.39 -10.76
C LEU A 21 9.33 17.31 -11.14
N ALA A 22 8.82 16.11 -11.44
CA ALA A 22 7.43 15.86 -11.81
C ALA A 22 6.46 16.07 -10.64
N THR A 23 6.32 17.27 -10.11
CA THR A 23 5.67 17.52 -8.80
C THR A 23 4.15 17.52 -8.84
N ASP A 24 3.57 18.20 -9.84
CA ASP A 24 2.14 18.46 -9.92
C ASP A 24 1.40 17.39 -10.73
N GLY A 25 0.16 17.08 -10.33
CA GLY A 25 -0.67 16.04 -10.95
C GLY A 25 -0.25 14.60 -10.60
N PRO A 26 -0.91 13.61 -11.22
CA PRO A 26 -0.69 12.20 -10.90
C PRO A 26 0.60 11.69 -11.52
N VAL A 27 1.42 11.01 -10.72
CA VAL A 27 2.74 10.51 -11.12
C VAL A 27 2.87 9.05 -10.73
N LEU A 28 3.21 8.22 -11.71
CA LEU A 28 3.55 6.82 -11.52
C LEU A 28 5.05 6.64 -11.76
N ILE A 29 5.77 6.26 -10.71
CA ILE A 29 7.19 5.90 -10.79
C ILE A 29 7.30 4.37 -10.74
N ILE A 30 7.59 3.75 -11.89
CA ILE A 30 7.88 2.32 -11.99
C ILE A 30 9.38 2.16 -11.80
N ALA A 31 9.79 1.38 -10.82
CA ALA A 31 11.19 1.36 -10.43
C ALA A 31 11.64 -0.03 -10.07
N GLY A 32 12.53 -0.59 -10.88
CA GLY A 32 13.05 -1.95 -10.67
C GLY A 32 13.86 -2.10 -9.38
N PRO A 33 14.26 -3.32 -9.01
CA PRO A 33 15.03 -3.56 -7.79
C PRO A 33 16.34 -2.77 -7.83
N GLY A 34 16.69 -2.12 -6.71
CA GLY A 34 17.95 -1.39 -6.57
C GLY A 34 18.07 -0.13 -7.44
N SER A 35 16.99 0.37 -8.04
CA SER A 35 16.98 1.55 -8.91
C SER A 35 17.06 2.90 -8.18
N GLY A 36 16.99 2.89 -6.85
CA GLY A 36 16.99 4.09 -6.03
C GLY A 36 15.59 4.69 -5.81
N LYS A 37 14.53 3.87 -5.72
CA LYS A 37 13.17 4.25 -5.29
C LYS A 37 13.17 5.22 -4.11
N THR A 38 13.71 4.76 -2.98
CA THR A 38 13.77 5.55 -1.73
C THR A 38 14.59 6.83 -1.88
N PHE A 39 15.70 6.80 -2.64
CA PHE A 39 16.49 8.01 -2.91
C PHE A 39 15.66 9.04 -3.68
N THR A 40 14.96 8.60 -4.72
CA THR A 40 14.11 9.44 -5.56
C THR A 40 12.98 10.07 -4.75
N LEU A 41 12.32 9.29 -3.88
CA LEU A 41 11.28 9.79 -2.97
C LEU A 41 11.81 10.84 -1.99
N VAL A 42 12.97 10.58 -1.36
CA VAL A 42 13.57 11.52 -0.40
C VAL A 42 13.95 12.84 -1.09
N GLU A 43 14.62 12.78 -2.25
CA GLU A 43 14.99 14.00 -2.98
C GLU A 43 13.76 14.74 -3.50
N ARG A 44 12.69 14.04 -3.87
CA ARG A 44 11.41 14.66 -4.25
C ARG A 44 10.78 15.43 -3.08
N ILE A 45 10.75 14.84 -1.88
CA ILE A 45 10.26 15.51 -0.66
C ILE A 45 11.09 16.77 -0.38
N VAL A 46 12.41 16.65 -0.43
CA VAL A 46 13.33 17.77 -0.22
C VAL A 46 13.12 18.86 -1.27
N TYR A 47 12.89 18.48 -2.54
CA TYR A 47 12.60 19.42 -3.61
C TYR A 47 11.30 20.18 -3.38
N LEU A 48 10.23 19.49 -2.96
CA LEU A 48 8.95 20.12 -2.61
C LEU A 48 9.11 21.15 -1.48
N ILE A 49 9.85 20.80 -0.43
CA ILE A 49 10.07 21.70 0.71
C ILE A 49 10.96 22.89 0.31
N LYS A 50 12.16 22.61 -0.21
CA LYS A 50 13.20 23.63 -0.43
C LYS A 50 12.89 24.54 -1.63
N HIS A 51 12.41 23.96 -2.73
CA HIS A 51 12.30 24.69 -4.01
C HIS A 51 10.87 25.07 -4.36
N LYS A 52 9.86 24.29 -3.94
CA LYS A 52 8.45 24.63 -4.15
C LYS A 52 7.83 25.34 -2.94
N GLY A 53 8.55 25.44 -1.82
CA GLY A 53 8.07 26.11 -0.60
C GLY A 53 6.87 25.40 0.03
N VAL A 54 6.73 24.09 -0.20
CA VAL A 54 5.63 23.30 0.37
C VAL A 54 5.86 23.15 1.86
N ALA A 55 4.87 23.57 2.66
CA ALA A 55 4.87 23.37 4.09
C ALA A 55 4.90 21.85 4.39
N PRO A 56 5.82 21.34 5.21
CA PRO A 56 5.95 19.90 5.42
C PRO A 56 4.68 19.23 5.99
N GLU A 57 3.91 19.91 6.84
CA GLU A 57 2.61 19.45 7.32
C GLU A 57 1.58 19.23 6.19
N SER A 58 1.88 19.74 5.00
CA SER A 58 1.11 19.49 3.77
C SER A 58 1.53 18.25 2.99
N LEU A 59 2.54 17.53 3.46
CA LEU A 59 3.04 16.30 2.86
C LEU A 59 2.44 15.08 3.56
N PHE A 60 1.83 14.22 2.75
CA PHE A 60 1.36 12.90 3.15
C PHE A 60 2.24 11.85 2.48
N VAL A 61 2.98 11.08 3.28
CA VAL A 61 3.99 10.12 2.81
C VAL A 61 3.76 8.78 3.46
N VAL A 62 3.36 7.79 2.66
CA VAL A 62 3.04 6.45 3.14
C VAL A 62 4.01 5.41 2.62
N THR A 63 4.30 4.42 3.45
CA THR A 63 5.00 3.19 3.10
C THR A 63 4.33 1.98 3.76
N PHE A 64 4.69 0.77 3.31
CA PHE A 64 4.04 -0.46 3.74
C PHE A 64 4.41 -0.90 5.18
N THR A 65 5.63 -0.61 5.67
CA THR A 65 6.09 -1.12 6.97
C THR A 65 6.62 -0.03 7.90
N ASP A 66 6.48 -0.23 9.21
CA ASP A 66 7.02 0.70 10.21
C ASP A 66 8.55 0.85 10.11
N LYS A 67 9.24 -0.23 9.71
CA LYS A 67 10.68 -0.19 9.47
C LYS A 67 11.01 0.74 8.29
N ALA A 68 10.30 0.60 7.18
CA ALA A 68 10.47 1.47 6.01
C ALA A 68 10.11 2.92 6.33
N ALA A 69 9.07 3.16 7.14
CA ALA A 69 8.70 4.49 7.60
C ALA A 69 9.84 5.13 8.41
N ARG A 70 10.36 4.43 9.43
CA ARG A 70 11.50 4.91 10.25
C ARG A 70 12.75 5.18 9.41
N GLU A 71 13.04 4.30 8.46
CA GLU A 71 14.16 4.47 7.55
C GLU A 71 13.98 5.72 6.67
N LEU A 72 12.77 5.91 6.11
CA LEU A 72 12.43 7.06 5.28
C LEU A 72 12.51 8.37 6.10
N THR A 73 11.96 8.39 7.31
CA THR A 73 12.09 9.52 8.25
C THR A 73 13.54 9.87 8.51
N THR A 74 14.39 8.88 8.79
CA THR A 74 15.82 9.08 9.05
C THR A 74 16.52 9.68 7.82
N ARG A 75 16.23 9.17 6.62
CA ARG A 75 16.82 9.67 5.37
C ARG A 75 16.40 11.10 5.07
N ILE A 76 15.13 11.45 5.25
CA ILE A 76 14.64 12.82 5.09
C ILE A 76 15.31 13.74 6.11
N SER A 77 15.36 13.35 7.39
CA SER A 77 16.01 14.12 8.46
C SER A 77 17.46 14.46 8.14
N ASN A 78 18.23 13.45 7.70
CA ASN A 78 19.63 13.63 7.35
C ASN A 78 19.78 14.58 6.18
N ARG A 79 18.96 14.42 5.12
CA ARG A 79 19.02 15.30 3.95
C ARG A 79 18.62 16.74 4.24
N LEU A 80 17.61 16.97 5.08
CA LEU A 80 17.26 18.32 5.53
C LEU A 80 18.37 18.94 6.39
N THR A 81 19.01 18.15 7.25
CA THR A 81 20.13 18.59 8.09
C THR A 81 21.35 18.98 7.25
N GLU A 82 21.70 18.17 6.23
CA GLU A 82 22.77 18.47 5.28
C GLU A 82 22.54 19.80 4.53
N LEU A 83 21.27 20.17 4.31
CA LEU A 83 20.87 21.43 3.68
C LEU A 83 20.70 22.59 4.67
N GLY A 84 20.94 22.37 5.97
CA GLY A 84 20.77 23.39 7.01
C GLY A 84 19.32 23.76 7.29
N ILE A 85 18.36 22.93 6.86
CA ILE A 85 16.92 23.18 7.04
C ILE A 85 16.51 22.58 8.39
N LYS A 86 16.18 23.44 9.37
CA LYS A 86 15.64 23.01 10.66
C LYS A 86 14.15 22.74 10.51
N PHE A 87 13.74 21.50 10.78
CA PHE A 87 12.34 21.09 10.64
C PHE A 87 11.96 19.97 11.60
N ASN A 88 10.71 19.97 12.07
CA ASN A 88 10.15 18.94 12.94
C ASN A 88 9.35 17.91 12.12
N LEU A 89 9.99 16.78 11.79
CA LEU A 89 9.38 15.71 10.99
C LEU A 89 8.07 15.15 11.53
N ASN A 90 7.77 15.34 12.82
CA ASN A 90 6.51 14.90 13.42
C ASN A 90 5.29 15.66 12.87
N GLU A 91 5.49 16.83 12.27
CA GLU A 91 4.41 17.62 11.66
C GLU A 91 3.95 17.02 10.33
N MET A 92 4.82 16.30 9.61
CA MET A 92 4.46 15.56 8.39
C MET A 92 3.56 14.37 8.71
N TYR A 93 2.63 14.04 7.81
CA TYR A 93 1.93 12.76 7.83
C TYR A 93 2.82 11.70 7.17
N LEU A 94 3.82 11.19 7.92
CA LEU A 94 4.80 10.22 7.46
C LEU A 94 4.69 8.93 8.27
N GLY A 95 4.38 7.81 7.62
CA GLY A 95 4.14 6.55 8.33
C GLY A 95 3.61 5.42 7.46
N THR A 96 2.99 4.43 8.11
CA THR A 96 2.17 3.41 7.47
C THR A 96 0.73 3.91 7.29
N PHE A 97 -0.05 3.28 6.41
CA PHE A 97 -1.48 3.61 6.26
C PHE A 97 -2.22 3.58 7.60
N HIS A 98 -1.98 2.55 8.42
CA HIS A 98 -2.63 2.39 9.71
C HIS A 98 -2.26 3.49 10.69
N SER A 99 -0.97 3.82 10.82
CA SER A 99 -0.52 4.86 11.75
C SER A 99 -1.02 6.25 11.35
N ILE A 100 -1.08 6.54 10.05
CA ILE A 100 -1.64 7.81 9.56
C ILE A 100 -3.17 7.85 9.70
N CYS A 101 -3.89 6.77 9.39
CA CYS A 101 -5.34 6.69 9.58
C CYS A 101 -5.71 6.85 11.06
N LEU A 102 -4.97 6.19 11.97
CA LEU A 102 -5.14 6.41 13.41
C LEU A 102 -4.92 7.88 13.79
N ARG A 103 -3.85 8.52 13.29
CA ARG A 103 -3.63 9.95 13.53
C ARG A 103 -4.80 10.81 13.04
N ILE A 104 -5.33 10.55 11.85
CA ILE A 104 -6.49 11.28 11.31
C ILE A 104 -7.72 11.07 12.20
N LEU A 105 -8.00 9.83 12.62
CA LEU A 105 -9.11 9.52 13.52
C LEU A 105 -8.96 10.22 14.88
N GLU A 106 -7.73 10.35 15.39
CA GLU A 106 -7.46 11.06 16.64
C GLU A 106 -7.57 12.58 16.49
N ASP A 107 -7.04 13.15 15.41
CA ASP A 107 -7.11 14.58 15.09
C ASP A 107 -8.57 15.05 14.92
N PHE A 108 -9.43 14.20 14.34
CA PHE A 108 -10.84 14.50 14.05
C PHE A 108 -11.81 13.64 14.88
N ARG A 109 -11.39 13.21 16.08
CA ARG A 109 -12.14 12.24 16.89
C ARG A 109 -13.59 12.64 17.14
N GLU A 110 -13.86 13.94 17.31
CA GLU A 110 -15.19 14.49 17.53
C GLU A 110 -16.20 14.22 16.39
N PHE A 111 -15.69 13.92 15.18
CA PHE A 111 -16.50 13.56 14.02
C PHE A 111 -16.69 12.05 13.85
N THR A 112 -16.05 11.25 14.70
CA THR A 112 -16.07 9.79 14.68
C THR A 112 -16.95 9.23 15.80
N ARG A 113 -17.22 7.92 15.77
CA ARG A 113 -17.87 7.22 16.89
C ARG A 113 -16.93 6.94 18.07
N LEU A 114 -15.62 7.11 17.88
CA LEU A 114 -14.60 6.65 18.83
C LEU A 114 -14.54 7.59 20.03
N LYS A 115 -14.66 7.03 21.23
CA LYS A 115 -14.48 7.75 22.49
C LYS A 115 -13.01 7.67 22.91
N ARG A 116 -12.62 8.51 23.87
CA ARG A 116 -11.29 8.42 24.50
C ARG A 116 -11.06 7.00 25.03
N SER A 117 -9.81 6.55 25.00
CA SER A 117 -9.41 5.23 25.52
C SER A 117 -10.16 4.06 24.85
N PHE A 118 -10.37 4.14 23.53
CA PHE A 118 -10.85 2.99 22.77
C PHE A 118 -9.84 1.84 22.81
N THR A 119 -10.33 0.60 22.81
CA THR A 119 -9.47 -0.58 22.81
C THR A 119 -9.11 -0.93 21.37
N LEU A 120 -7.81 -1.00 21.07
CA LEU A 120 -7.33 -1.49 19.78
C LEU A 120 -7.08 -3.00 19.87
N PHE A 121 -7.83 -3.79 19.11
CA PHE A 121 -7.69 -5.24 19.04
C PHE A 121 -6.54 -5.63 18.10
N ASP A 122 -5.71 -6.56 18.56
CA ASP A 122 -4.92 -7.38 17.66
C ASP A 122 -5.78 -8.51 17.04
N GLN A 123 -5.17 -9.35 16.19
CA GLN A 123 -5.89 -10.43 15.52
C GLN A 123 -6.47 -11.45 16.51
N PHE A 124 -5.75 -11.76 17.59
CA PHE A 124 -6.20 -12.71 18.60
C PHE A 124 -7.33 -12.10 19.45
N ASP A 125 -7.18 -10.84 19.89
CA ASP A 125 -8.22 -10.11 20.61
C ASP A 125 -9.51 -10.06 19.79
N GLN A 126 -9.40 -9.77 18.49
CA GLN A 126 -10.54 -9.70 17.57
C GLN A 126 -11.24 -11.07 17.44
N GLN A 127 -10.47 -12.15 17.25
CA GLN A 127 -11.02 -13.50 17.17
C GLN A 127 -11.67 -13.94 18.49
N TYR A 128 -11.03 -13.60 19.61
CA TYR A 128 -11.52 -13.93 20.94
C TYR A 128 -12.80 -13.16 21.27
N PHE A 129 -12.87 -11.89 20.89
CA PHE A 129 -14.08 -11.07 20.99
C PHE A 129 -15.26 -11.71 20.24
N LEU A 130 -15.03 -12.13 18.99
CA LEU A 130 -16.04 -12.84 18.20
C LEU A 130 -16.42 -14.19 18.83
N TYR A 131 -15.44 -14.94 19.34
CA TYR A 131 -15.68 -16.21 20.03
C TYR A 131 -16.59 -16.03 21.26
N GLN A 132 -16.37 -14.99 22.06
CA GLN A 132 -17.20 -14.70 23.23
C GLN A 132 -18.64 -14.32 22.83
N ARG A 133 -18.82 -13.66 21.68
CA ARG A 133 -20.12 -13.18 21.18
C ARG A 133 -20.76 -14.07 20.11
N ILE A 134 -20.19 -15.26 19.84
CA ILE A 134 -20.60 -16.10 18.71
C ILE A 134 -22.08 -16.47 18.72
N LYS A 135 -22.71 -16.55 19.90
CA LYS A 135 -24.15 -16.81 20.03
C LYS A 135 -25.00 -15.73 19.35
N GLU A 136 -24.61 -14.47 19.49
CA GLU A 136 -25.33 -13.32 18.89
C GLU A 136 -25.30 -13.38 17.36
N PHE A 137 -24.23 -13.95 16.78
CA PHE A 137 -24.14 -14.16 15.34
C PHE A 137 -24.93 -15.38 14.88
N ARG A 138 -25.03 -16.45 15.68
CA ARG A 138 -25.83 -17.65 15.36
C ARG A 138 -27.33 -17.38 15.33
N GLU A 139 -27.78 -16.33 16.02
CA GLU A 139 -29.17 -15.89 16.02
C GLU A 139 -29.54 -15.13 14.73
N LEU A 140 -28.55 -14.70 13.95
CA LEU A 140 -28.79 -14.03 12.67
C LEU A 140 -29.20 -15.04 11.59
N PRO A 141 -30.17 -14.70 10.72
CA PRO A 141 -30.56 -15.55 9.60
C PRO A 141 -29.37 -15.91 8.72
N ASP A 142 -29.26 -17.20 8.37
CA ASP A 142 -28.29 -17.74 7.41
C ASP A 142 -26.80 -17.53 7.77
N ALA A 143 -26.49 -17.11 9.00
CA ALA A 143 -25.12 -16.82 9.42
C ALA A 143 -24.18 -18.03 9.38
N GLN A 144 -24.71 -19.25 9.45
CA GLN A 144 -23.98 -20.50 9.24
C GLN A 144 -23.30 -20.58 7.86
N LEU A 145 -23.83 -19.86 6.85
CA LEU A 145 -23.21 -19.79 5.52
C LEU A 145 -21.91 -18.98 5.51
N VAL A 146 -21.72 -18.09 6.49
CA VAL A 146 -20.53 -17.25 6.66
C VAL A 146 -19.56 -17.88 7.65
N MET A 147 -20.07 -18.38 8.77
CA MET A 147 -19.29 -18.89 9.89
C MET A 147 -18.89 -20.36 9.73
N GLY A 148 -19.50 -21.09 8.81
CA GLY A 148 -19.40 -22.55 8.72
C GLY A 148 -20.50 -23.26 9.53
N ASP A 149 -20.56 -24.58 9.40
CA ASP A 149 -21.60 -25.41 10.00
C ASP A 149 -21.57 -25.43 11.54
N ASP A 150 -22.66 -25.91 12.14
CA ASP A 150 -22.78 -26.07 13.60
C ASP A 150 -21.94 -27.20 14.19
N GLN A 151 -21.40 -28.09 13.34
CA GLN A 151 -20.47 -29.13 13.77
C GLN A 151 -19.06 -28.58 14.02
N SER A 152 -18.75 -27.43 13.42
CA SER A 152 -17.53 -26.69 13.65
C SER A 152 -17.50 -26.09 15.06
N GLY A 153 -16.38 -26.25 15.77
CA GLY A 153 -16.20 -25.64 17.08
C GLY A 153 -16.34 -24.12 17.03
N ARG A 154 -16.82 -23.50 18.12
CA ARG A 154 -17.03 -22.02 18.20
C ARG A 154 -15.81 -21.20 17.81
N TRP A 155 -14.61 -21.70 18.08
CA TRP A 155 -13.36 -21.04 17.71
C TRP A 155 -13.11 -21.05 16.19
N ALA A 156 -13.42 -22.15 15.52
CA ALA A 156 -13.31 -22.25 14.05
C ALA A 156 -14.38 -21.39 13.37
N GLN A 157 -15.57 -21.30 13.97
CA GLN A 157 -16.62 -20.39 13.50
C GLN A 157 -16.20 -18.93 13.62
N SER A 158 -15.60 -18.53 14.75
CA SER A 158 -15.11 -17.16 14.92
C SER A 158 -13.94 -16.83 13.98
N GLU A 159 -13.08 -17.80 13.68
CA GLU A 159 -12.01 -17.66 12.66
C GLU A 159 -12.59 -17.42 11.25
N SER A 160 -13.59 -18.22 10.88
CA SER A 160 -14.25 -18.12 9.57
C SER A 160 -14.98 -16.79 9.42
N LEU A 161 -15.71 -16.39 10.46
CA LEU A 161 -16.37 -15.08 10.52
C LEU A 161 -15.38 -13.93 10.40
N LEU A 162 -14.31 -13.96 11.20
CA LEU A 162 -13.25 -12.95 11.23
C LEU A 162 -12.66 -12.70 9.84
N LYS A 163 -12.36 -13.79 9.10
CA LYS A 163 -11.82 -13.72 7.74
C LYS A 163 -12.73 -12.88 6.82
N TRP A 164 -14.05 -13.11 6.87
CA TRP A 164 -14.98 -12.40 6.01
C TRP A 164 -15.23 -10.97 6.46
N LEU A 165 -15.29 -10.71 7.78
CA LEU A 165 -15.43 -9.35 8.32
C LEU A 165 -14.25 -8.47 7.91
N ASN A 166 -13.02 -8.97 8.06
CA ASN A 166 -11.83 -8.23 7.62
C ASN A 166 -11.84 -8.02 6.11
N LYS A 167 -12.32 -9.00 5.33
CA LYS A 167 -12.45 -8.86 3.87
C LYS A 167 -13.41 -7.74 3.48
N VAL A 168 -14.56 -7.63 4.15
CA VAL A 168 -15.54 -6.54 3.93
C VAL A 168 -14.90 -5.18 4.20
N SER A 169 -14.18 -5.04 5.31
CA SER A 169 -13.45 -3.80 5.67
C SER A 169 -12.35 -3.45 4.67
N GLU A 170 -11.46 -4.39 4.35
CA GLU A 170 -10.27 -4.16 3.49
C GLU A 170 -10.64 -3.88 2.03
N GLU A 171 -11.73 -4.45 1.54
CA GLU A 171 -12.25 -4.18 0.20
C GLU A 171 -13.21 -2.98 0.15
N ALA A 172 -13.46 -2.34 1.31
CA ALA A 172 -14.41 -1.24 1.44
C ALA A 172 -15.79 -1.54 0.80
N LEU A 173 -16.30 -2.76 1.03
CA LEU A 173 -17.58 -3.19 0.47
C LEU A 173 -18.73 -2.42 1.12
N ASP A 174 -19.62 -1.90 0.29
CA ASP A 174 -20.77 -1.15 0.75
C ASP A 174 -21.82 -2.08 1.36
N ALA A 175 -22.21 -1.80 2.61
CA ALA A 175 -23.15 -2.64 3.36
C ALA A 175 -24.54 -2.70 2.70
N ALA A 176 -25.00 -1.61 2.08
CA ALA A 176 -26.29 -1.61 1.38
C ALA A 176 -26.26 -2.49 0.13
N THR A 177 -25.14 -2.47 -0.60
CA THR A 177 -24.90 -3.34 -1.76
C THR A 177 -24.86 -4.81 -1.35
N LEU A 178 -24.15 -5.15 -0.28
CA LEU A 178 -24.13 -6.53 0.24
C LEU A 178 -25.52 -6.99 0.69
N ALA A 179 -26.29 -6.12 1.35
CA ALA A 179 -27.65 -6.44 1.81
C ALA A 179 -28.64 -6.63 0.65
N ALA A 180 -28.39 -6.00 -0.50
CA ALA A 180 -29.21 -6.12 -1.71
C ALA A 180 -28.77 -7.23 -2.67
N ALA A 181 -27.68 -7.96 -2.35
CA ALA A 181 -27.14 -9.00 -3.21
C ALA A 181 -28.15 -10.15 -3.43
N PRO A 182 -28.22 -10.76 -4.61
CA PRO A 182 -29.11 -11.89 -4.88
C PRO A 182 -28.72 -13.16 -4.10
N GLU A 183 -27.43 -13.35 -3.80
CA GLU A 183 -26.90 -14.48 -3.04
C GLU A 183 -27.24 -14.35 -1.55
N VAL A 184 -27.75 -15.43 -0.96
CA VAL A 184 -28.16 -15.49 0.46
C VAL A 184 -26.94 -15.31 1.37
N GLU A 185 -25.82 -15.92 1.00
CA GLU A 185 -24.55 -15.89 1.72
C GLU A 185 -24.00 -14.46 1.85
N ILE A 186 -24.17 -13.64 0.81
CA ILE A 186 -23.69 -12.26 0.80
C ILE A 186 -24.59 -11.38 1.68
N ARG A 187 -25.91 -11.58 1.66
CA ARG A 187 -26.82 -10.88 2.58
C ARG A 187 -26.61 -11.29 4.04
N ALA A 188 -26.31 -12.56 4.29
CA ALA A 188 -25.93 -13.06 5.61
C ALA A 188 -24.63 -12.38 6.09
N LEU A 189 -23.63 -12.26 5.22
CA LEU A 189 -22.39 -11.53 5.50
C LEU A 189 -22.66 -10.06 5.84
N ALA A 190 -23.56 -9.38 5.11
CA ALA A 190 -23.96 -8.01 5.41
C ALA A 190 -24.54 -7.88 6.83
N SER A 191 -25.41 -8.81 7.21
CA SER A 191 -26.05 -8.85 8.54
C SER A 191 -25.02 -9.11 9.65
N CYS A 192 -24.12 -10.08 9.44
CA CYS A 192 -23.01 -10.35 10.35
C CYS A 192 -22.09 -9.12 10.50
N PHE A 193 -21.75 -8.44 9.39
CA PHE A 193 -20.91 -7.26 9.43
C PHE A 193 -21.58 -6.10 10.17
N ALA A 194 -22.87 -5.87 9.95
CA ALA A 194 -23.64 -4.86 10.69
C ALA A 194 -23.65 -5.15 12.19
N LYS A 195 -23.90 -6.42 12.59
CA LYS A 195 -23.85 -6.84 14.00
C LYS A 195 -22.45 -6.65 14.61
N TYR A 196 -21.41 -6.95 13.84
CA TYR A 196 -20.03 -6.76 14.29
C TYR A 196 -19.71 -5.28 14.54
N GLN A 197 -20.11 -4.38 13.64
CA GLN A 197 -19.91 -2.93 13.80
C GLN A 197 -20.70 -2.37 15.00
N GLU A 198 -21.92 -2.86 15.25
CA GLU A 198 -22.68 -2.54 16.47
C GLU A 198 -21.89 -2.92 17.72
N LEU A 199 -21.42 -4.16 17.79
CA LEU A 199 -20.65 -4.67 18.93
C LEU A 199 -19.35 -3.90 19.16
N LEU A 200 -18.61 -3.54 18.11
CA LEU A 200 -17.42 -2.70 18.22
C LEU A 200 -17.75 -1.30 18.75
N HIS A 201 -18.86 -0.72 18.32
CA HIS A 201 -19.31 0.58 18.80
C HIS A 201 -19.69 0.54 20.28
N GLU A 202 -20.48 -0.43 20.70
CA GLU A 202 -20.89 -0.61 22.10
C GLU A 202 -19.68 -0.78 23.04
N ASN A 203 -18.68 -1.52 22.59
CA ASN A 203 -17.46 -1.79 23.37
C ASN A 203 -16.38 -0.70 23.20
N ASN A 204 -16.68 0.40 22.49
CA ASN A 204 -15.71 1.44 22.14
C ASN A 204 -14.37 0.84 21.67
N SER A 205 -14.46 -0.10 20.71
CA SER A 205 -13.33 -0.89 20.24
C SER A 205 -13.10 -0.66 18.75
N LEU A 206 -11.86 -0.92 18.33
CA LEU A 206 -11.38 -0.79 16.97
C LEU A 206 -10.41 -1.94 16.69
N ASP A 207 -10.53 -2.60 15.54
CA ASP A 207 -9.55 -3.59 15.08
C ASP A 207 -8.64 -2.99 13.99
N PHE A 208 -7.63 -3.75 13.57
CA PHE A 208 -6.65 -3.30 12.60
C PHE A 208 -7.25 -2.93 11.24
N SER A 209 -8.19 -3.73 10.72
CA SER A 209 -8.91 -3.42 9.47
C SER A 209 -9.87 -2.24 9.67
N GLY A 210 -10.48 -2.18 10.86
CA GLY A 210 -11.36 -1.12 11.31
C GLY A 210 -10.71 0.27 11.29
N ILE A 211 -9.41 0.39 11.57
CA ILE A 211 -8.69 1.68 11.49
C ILE A 211 -8.91 2.36 10.12
N GLN A 212 -8.68 1.61 9.04
CA GLN A 212 -8.79 2.15 7.69
C GLN A 212 -10.25 2.32 7.29
N TYR A 213 -11.12 1.38 7.71
CA TYR A 213 -12.55 1.47 7.47
C TYR A 213 -13.17 2.71 8.11
N GLU A 214 -12.91 2.97 9.39
CA GLU A 214 -13.39 4.17 10.09
C GLU A 214 -12.83 5.46 9.46
N ALA A 215 -11.56 5.46 9.05
CA ALA A 215 -10.96 6.61 8.38
C ALA A 215 -11.64 6.88 7.03
N LEU A 216 -11.93 5.83 6.24
CA LEU A 216 -12.70 5.97 5.00
C LEU A 216 -14.10 6.51 5.29
N GLN A 217 -14.81 5.95 6.27
CA GLN A 217 -16.16 6.41 6.64
C GLN A 217 -16.17 7.87 7.08
N LEU A 218 -15.16 8.31 7.83
CA LEU A 218 -14.98 9.71 8.21
C LEU A 218 -14.84 10.60 6.97
N LEU A 219 -13.96 10.24 6.03
CA LEU A 219 -13.73 11.02 4.81
C LEU A 219 -14.97 11.08 3.90
N GLU A 220 -15.76 10.01 3.81
CA GLU A 220 -16.94 9.94 2.94
C GLU A 220 -18.17 10.62 3.54
N LYS A 221 -18.37 10.51 4.85
CA LYS A 221 -19.58 11.00 5.53
C LYS A 221 -19.43 12.41 6.09
N ARG A 222 -18.21 12.94 6.21
CA ARG A 222 -17.91 14.27 6.77
C ARG A 222 -17.16 15.12 5.75
N PRO A 223 -17.86 15.71 4.76
CA PRO A 223 -17.22 16.52 3.73
C PRO A 223 -16.42 17.71 4.30
N GLU A 224 -16.80 18.23 5.46
CA GLU A 224 -16.08 19.27 6.20
C GLU A 224 -14.69 18.82 6.66
N VAL A 225 -14.55 17.56 7.11
CA VAL A 225 -13.26 16.98 7.51
C VAL A 225 -12.41 16.71 6.28
N LEU A 226 -13.00 16.12 5.23
CA LEU A 226 -12.31 15.89 3.97
C LEU A 226 -11.80 17.19 3.34
N ALA A 227 -12.57 18.27 3.39
CA ALA A 227 -12.16 19.58 2.87
C ALA A 227 -10.96 20.13 3.64
N GLN A 228 -10.98 20.10 4.98
CA GLN A 228 -9.85 20.52 5.81
C GLN A 228 -8.59 19.69 5.52
N LEU A 229 -8.74 18.38 5.38
CA LEU A 229 -7.62 17.49 5.03
C LEU A 229 -7.08 17.76 3.63
N ARG A 230 -7.92 18.01 2.63
CA ARG A 230 -7.51 18.35 1.25
C ARG A 230 -6.83 19.72 1.14
N GLU A 231 -7.24 20.66 1.98
CA GLU A 231 -6.58 21.97 2.07
C GLU A 231 -5.20 21.83 2.69
N LYS A 232 -5.10 21.08 3.79
CA LYS A 232 -3.85 20.82 4.50
C LYS A 232 -2.90 19.96 3.66
N LEU A 233 -3.34 18.80 3.19
CA LEU A 233 -2.52 17.79 2.50
C LEU A 233 -2.50 18.05 0.99
N THR A 234 -1.47 18.74 0.52
CA THR A 234 -1.37 19.18 -0.88
C THR A 234 -0.58 18.25 -1.78
N TYR A 235 0.32 17.42 -1.21
CA TYR A 235 1.08 16.42 -1.96
C TYR A 235 1.08 15.07 -1.24
N LEU A 236 0.63 14.04 -1.95
CA LEU A 236 0.58 12.67 -1.48
C LEU A 236 1.66 11.85 -2.19
N MET A 237 2.41 11.07 -1.42
CA MET A 237 3.47 10.18 -1.89
C MET A 237 3.30 8.81 -1.27
N VAL A 238 3.33 7.77 -2.10
CA VAL A 238 3.11 6.38 -1.66
C VAL A 238 4.24 5.51 -2.18
N ASP A 239 4.99 4.91 -1.27
CA ASP A 239 5.99 3.88 -1.57
C ASP A 239 5.38 2.48 -1.52
N GLU A 240 5.95 1.54 -2.27
CA GLU A 240 5.47 0.16 -2.40
C GLU A 240 3.98 0.06 -2.81
N TYR A 241 3.56 0.88 -3.79
CA TYR A 241 2.15 0.97 -4.19
C TYR A 241 1.56 -0.34 -4.71
N GLN A 242 2.40 -1.25 -5.22
CA GLN A 242 1.98 -2.61 -5.63
C GLN A 242 1.43 -3.46 -4.48
N ASP A 243 1.73 -3.08 -3.23
CA ASP A 243 1.33 -3.78 -2.02
C ASP A 243 0.11 -3.13 -1.33
N THR A 244 -0.53 -2.16 -2.00
CA THR A 244 -1.76 -1.54 -1.50
C THR A 244 -3.01 -2.37 -1.79
N ASN A 245 -4.04 -2.19 -0.96
CA ASN A 245 -5.36 -2.79 -1.15
C ASN A 245 -6.41 -1.74 -1.59
N THR A 246 -7.65 -2.18 -1.81
CA THR A 246 -8.75 -1.34 -2.32
C THR A 246 -9.07 -0.17 -1.39
N ILE A 247 -9.17 -0.39 -0.08
CA ILE A 247 -9.48 0.70 0.86
C ILE A 247 -8.40 1.78 0.89
N GLN A 248 -7.13 1.38 0.81
CA GLN A 248 -6.00 2.33 0.78
C GLN A 248 -6.04 3.20 -0.47
N GLU A 249 -6.28 2.62 -1.65
CA GLU A 249 -6.43 3.37 -2.88
C GLU A 249 -7.61 4.35 -2.80
N ARG A 250 -8.77 3.91 -2.28
CA ARG A 250 -9.95 4.78 -2.12
C ARG A 250 -9.67 5.97 -1.20
N ILE A 251 -8.98 5.75 -0.07
CA ILE A 251 -8.55 6.84 0.83
C ILE A 251 -7.61 7.80 0.11
N LEU A 252 -6.61 7.30 -0.62
CA LEU A 252 -5.67 8.14 -1.38
C LEU A 252 -6.39 9.00 -2.43
N LEU A 253 -7.32 8.41 -3.19
CA LEU A 253 -8.07 9.13 -4.22
C LEU A 253 -9.00 10.19 -3.62
N LEU A 254 -9.64 9.88 -2.49
CA LEU A 254 -10.43 10.87 -1.73
C LEU A 254 -9.54 12.03 -1.29
N LEU A 255 -8.40 11.77 -0.65
CA LEU A 255 -7.50 12.82 -0.18
C LEU A 255 -6.85 13.62 -1.31
N ALA A 256 -6.52 12.98 -2.45
CA ALA A 256 -5.92 13.65 -3.60
C ALA A 256 -6.87 14.67 -4.28
N GLY A 257 -8.19 14.39 -4.23
CA GLY A 257 -9.22 15.28 -4.75
C GLY A 257 -9.00 15.70 -6.21
N GLU A 258 -9.29 16.96 -6.52
CA GLU A 258 -9.17 17.51 -7.88
C GLU A 258 -7.73 17.87 -8.25
N LYS A 259 -6.91 18.27 -7.28
CA LYS A 259 -5.50 18.65 -7.49
C LYS A 259 -4.68 17.45 -7.98
N ARG A 260 -5.04 16.23 -7.54
CA ARG A 260 -4.44 14.96 -7.98
C ARG A 260 -2.91 14.93 -7.86
N ASN A 261 -2.33 15.67 -6.91
CA ASN A 261 -0.90 15.66 -6.60
C ASN A 261 -0.53 14.36 -5.86
N LEU A 262 -0.73 13.23 -6.53
CA LEU A 262 -0.55 11.89 -6.02
C LEU A 262 0.58 11.21 -6.79
N CYS A 263 1.70 10.99 -6.10
CA CYS A 263 2.85 10.30 -6.63
C CYS A 263 2.93 8.91 -6.02
N VAL A 264 2.76 7.88 -6.84
CA VAL A 264 2.89 6.48 -6.43
C VAL A 264 4.18 5.89 -6.98
N VAL A 265 4.86 5.10 -6.15
CA VAL A 265 6.13 4.44 -6.48
C VAL A 265 5.98 2.96 -6.21
N GLY A 266 6.42 2.15 -7.15
CA GLY A 266 6.39 0.71 -6.95
C GLY A 266 7.15 -0.07 -8.01
N ASP A 267 7.10 -1.37 -7.83
CA ASP A 267 7.79 -2.36 -8.65
C ASP A 267 6.80 -3.49 -8.94
N ASP A 268 6.33 -3.55 -10.18
CA ASP A 268 5.35 -4.53 -10.65
C ASP A 268 5.86 -5.97 -10.52
N ASP A 269 7.17 -6.17 -10.60
CA ASP A 269 7.82 -7.46 -10.41
C ASP A 269 7.87 -7.91 -8.91
N GLN A 270 7.51 -7.04 -7.95
CA GLN A 270 7.65 -7.29 -6.49
C GLN A 270 6.33 -7.37 -5.71
N GLY A 271 5.18 -7.55 -6.37
CA GLY A 271 3.89 -7.76 -5.70
C GLY A 271 3.81 -9.06 -4.91
N LEU A 272 4.40 -9.10 -3.71
CA LEU A 272 4.55 -10.29 -2.87
C LEU A 272 3.46 -10.40 -1.80
N TYR A 273 2.74 -9.33 -1.48
CA TYR A 273 1.80 -9.29 -0.35
C TYR A 273 0.34 -9.60 -0.69
N ARG A 274 0.07 -10.30 -1.80
CA ARG A 274 -1.30 -10.71 -2.20
C ARG A 274 -2.04 -11.50 -1.11
N PHE A 275 -1.33 -12.30 -0.31
CA PHE A 275 -1.91 -13.05 0.81
C PHE A 275 -2.43 -12.16 1.95
N ARG A 276 -2.11 -10.87 1.96
CA ARG A 276 -2.62 -9.85 2.88
C ARG A 276 -3.64 -8.90 2.23
N GLY A 277 -4.25 -9.31 1.12
CA GLY A 277 -5.26 -8.50 0.43
C GLY A 277 -4.72 -7.42 -0.51
N ALA A 278 -3.39 -7.32 -0.68
CA ALA A 278 -2.81 -6.40 -1.65
C ALA A 278 -3.19 -6.77 -3.09
N THR A 279 -3.43 -5.76 -3.92
CA THR A 279 -3.79 -5.93 -5.34
C THR A 279 -2.78 -5.23 -6.25
N ILE A 280 -2.08 -6.04 -7.04
CA ILE A 280 -1.17 -5.56 -8.09
C ILE A 280 -1.91 -4.70 -9.13
N ARG A 281 -3.24 -4.81 -9.21
CA ARG A 281 -4.04 -4.03 -10.16
C ARG A 281 -3.95 -2.55 -9.89
N ASN A 282 -3.84 -2.12 -8.63
CA ASN A 282 -3.75 -0.70 -8.28
C ASN A 282 -2.60 -0.03 -9.03
N ILE A 283 -1.39 -0.60 -9.00
CA ILE A 283 -0.25 0.00 -9.71
C ILE A 283 -0.35 -0.11 -11.25
N LEU A 284 -0.93 -1.20 -11.77
CA LEU A 284 -1.08 -1.42 -13.21
C LEU A 284 -2.16 -0.52 -13.83
N GLU A 285 -3.26 -0.34 -13.12
CA GLU A 285 -4.44 0.42 -13.54
C GLU A 285 -4.38 1.89 -13.12
N PHE A 286 -3.44 2.28 -12.25
CA PHE A 286 -3.28 3.67 -11.76
C PHE A 286 -3.38 4.74 -12.87
N PRO A 287 -2.70 4.61 -14.03
CA PRO A 287 -2.80 5.64 -15.06
C PRO A 287 -4.20 5.74 -15.69
N ALA A 288 -4.98 4.66 -15.69
CA ALA A 288 -6.35 4.62 -16.21
C ALA A 288 -7.37 5.24 -15.25
N LEU A 289 -6.98 5.53 -14.00
CA LEU A 289 -7.79 6.31 -13.05
C LEU A 289 -7.88 7.80 -13.43
N PHE A 290 -7.04 8.25 -14.37
CA PHE A 290 -6.92 9.65 -14.78
C PHE A 290 -7.22 9.80 -16.27
N ALA A 291 -7.51 11.04 -16.70
CA ALA A 291 -7.71 11.32 -18.12
C ALA A 291 -6.44 10.98 -18.92
N GLU A 292 -6.62 10.62 -20.19
CA GLU A 292 -5.50 10.27 -21.07
C GLU A 292 -4.45 11.40 -21.09
N GLY A 293 -3.18 11.04 -20.90
CA GLY A 293 -2.07 11.98 -20.83
C GLY A 293 -1.91 12.74 -19.50
N GLN A 294 -2.85 12.62 -18.55
CA GLN A 294 -2.76 13.31 -17.27
C GLN A 294 -1.74 12.65 -16.31
N CYS A 295 -1.65 11.32 -16.33
CA CYS A 295 -0.71 10.58 -15.49
C CYS A 295 0.69 10.56 -16.10
N LYS A 296 1.63 11.26 -15.45
CA LYS A 296 3.04 11.19 -15.84
C LYS A 296 3.64 9.87 -15.39
N ARG A 297 4.23 9.11 -16.31
CA ARG A 297 4.92 7.85 -16.02
C ARG A 297 6.43 8.05 -16.12
N VAL A 298 7.18 7.60 -15.12
CA VAL A 298 8.64 7.64 -15.10
C VAL A 298 9.18 6.26 -14.73
N THR A 299 10.13 5.74 -15.50
CA THR A 299 10.72 4.42 -15.26
C THR A 299 12.17 4.53 -14.80
N LEU A 300 12.48 3.96 -13.62
CA LEU A 300 13.84 3.92 -13.07
C LEU A 300 14.49 2.56 -13.39
N THR A 301 15.41 2.54 -14.36
CA THR A 301 16.04 1.31 -14.86
C THR A 301 17.47 1.08 -14.39
N VAL A 302 18.15 2.10 -13.84
CA VAL A 302 19.58 1.96 -13.45
C VAL A 302 19.70 1.35 -12.05
N ASN A 303 20.21 0.12 -11.94
CA ASN A 303 20.42 -0.58 -10.67
C ASN A 303 21.77 -0.21 -10.02
N TYR A 304 21.71 0.39 -8.84
CA TYR A 304 22.88 0.82 -8.06
C TYR A 304 23.29 -0.17 -6.96
N ARG A 305 22.60 -1.30 -6.82
CA ARG A 305 22.78 -2.25 -5.70
C ARG A 305 23.61 -3.48 -6.09
N SER A 306 23.41 -3.99 -7.29
CA SER A 306 23.83 -5.33 -7.71
C SER A 306 25.00 -5.29 -8.71
N HIS A 307 25.80 -6.36 -8.70
CA HIS A 307 26.85 -6.57 -9.71
C HIS A 307 26.22 -6.82 -11.10
N PRO A 308 26.85 -6.41 -12.22
CA PRO A 308 26.34 -6.63 -13.58
C PRO A 308 25.94 -8.07 -13.89
N ASP A 309 26.64 -9.07 -13.34
CA ASP A 309 26.29 -10.48 -13.54
C ASP A 309 24.97 -10.89 -12.88
N ILE A 310 24.65 -10.32 -11.71
CA ILE A 310 23.37 -10.54 -11.02
C ILE A 310 22.25 -9.87 -11.80
N ILE A 311 22.50 -8.66 -12.30
CA ILE A 311 21.56 -7.91 -13.14
C ILE A 311 21.24 -8.69 -14.42
N ARG A 312 22.27 -9.23 -15.10
CA ARG A 312 22.09 -10.05 -16.30
C ARG A 312 21.25 -11.29 -16.01
N PHE A 313 21.57 -12.02 -14.96
CA PHE A 313 20.80 -13.18 -14.53
C PHE A 313 19.33 -12.83 -14.23
N TYR A 314 19.09 -11.73 -13.50
CA TYR A 314 17.74 -11.24 -13.23
C TYR A 314 16.96 -10.96 -14.52
N ASN A 315 17.54 -10.18 -15.43
CA ASN A 315 16.87 -9.82 -16.68
C ASN A 315 16.58 -11.05 -17.55
N GLU A 316 17.47 -12.04 -17.58
CA GLU A 316 17.24 -13.32 -18.27
C GLU A 316 16.10 -14.11 -17.62
N TRP A 317 16.13 -14.26 -16.30
CA TRP A 317 15.10 -14.98 -15.54
C TRP A 317 13.70 -14.37 -15.72
N MET A 318 13.59 -13.03 -15.62
CA MET A 318 12.32 -12.32 -15.75
C MET A 318 11.72 -12.44 -17.15
N ARG A 319 12.56 -12.47 -18.20
CA ARG A 319 12.12 -12.68 -19.59
C ARG A 319 11.48 -14.05 -19.82
N GLU A 320 11.85 -15.05 -19.04
CA GLU A 320 11.28 -16.40 -19.10
C GLU A 320 9.94 -16.52 -18.35
N GLN A 321 9.59 -15.54 -17.50
CA GLN A 321 8.35 -15.57 -16.73
C GLN A 321 7.16 -15.10 -17.56
N THR A 322 6.06 -15.84 -17.47
CA THR A 322 4.76 -15.48 -18.00
C THR A 322 3.82 -15.23 -16.83
N TRP A 323 3.06 -14.14 -16.90
CA TRP A 323 2.11 -13.76 -15.88
C TRP A 323 0.71 -14.02 -16.41
N ASP A 324 -0.10 -14.71 -15.62
CA ASP A 324 -1.51 -14.88 -15.89
C ASP A 324 -2.27 -13.96 -14.93
N ASP A 325 -3.11 -13.08 -15.47
CA ASP A 325 -3.91 -12.11 -14.72
C ASP A 325 -5.39 -12.51 -14.56
N GLY A 326 -5.78 -13.71 -15.03
CA GLY A 326 -7.17 -14.17 -15.02
C GLY A 326 -7.92 -13.93 -16.32
N LYS A 327 -7.39 -13.09 -17.21
CA LYS A 327 -8.00 -12.73 -18.48
C LYS A 327 -7.06 -12.94 -19.67
N SER A 328 -5.75 -12.88 -19.45
CA SER A 328 -4.72 -13.03 -20.47
C SER A 328 -3.38 -13.45 -19.89
N THR A 329 -2.59 -14.18 -20.69
CA THR A 329 -1.18 -14.44 -20.39
C THR A 329 -0.35 -13.28 -20.92
N VAL A 330 0.13 -12.42 -20.04
CA VAL A 330 0.97 -11.27 -20.37
C VAL A 330 2.43 -11.62 -20.07
N LYS A 331 3.35 -11.34 -21.00
CA LYS A 331 4.78 -11.29 -20.63
C LYS A 331 4.93 -10.20 -19.59
N GLY A 332 5.54 -10.52 -18.45
CA GLY A 332 5.63 -9.58 -17.33
C GLY A 332 6.20 -8.23 -17.79
N PRO A 333 5.69 -7.11 -17.27
CA PRO A 333 6.16 -5.77 -17.65
C PRO A 333 7.65 -5.57 -17.35
N GLY A 334 8.27 -6.40 -16.51
CA GLY A 334 9.68 -6.77 -16.54
C GLY A 334 10.61 -5.65 -16.99
N SER A 335 10.69 -4.58 -16.19
CA SER A 335 11.55 -3.46 -16.51
C SER A 335 13.01 -3.93 -16.48
N ASN A 336 13.63 -4.12 -17.65
CA ASN A 336 15.04 -4.46 -17.72
C ASN A 336 15.84 -3.44 -16.91
N ILE A 337 16.64 -3.93 -15.98
CA ILE A 337 17.53 -3.07 -15.18
C ILE A 337 18.95 -3.11 -15.74
N PHE A 338 19.68 -2.01 -15.59
CA PHE A 338 21.02 -1.84 -16.14
C PHE A 338 22.00 -1.36 -15.07
N PRO A 339 23.26 -1.82 -15.05
CA PRO A 339 24.25 -1.25 -14.15
C PRO A 339 24.57 0.21 -14.54
N PRO A 340 25.00 1.06 -13.59
CA PRO A 340 25.48 2.41 -13.91
C PRO A 340 26.70 2.37 -14.82
N THR A 341 26.73 3.25 -15.83
CA THR A 341 27.79 3.35 -16.84
C THR A 341 29.17 3.70 -16.27
N ASN A 342 29.22 4.45 -15.17
CA ASN A 342 30.47 5.02 -14.63
C ASN A 342 30.96 4.36 -13.32
N ARG A 343 30.43 3.19 -12.94
CA ARG A 343 30.88 2.50 -11.73
C ARG A 343 31.90 1.42 -12.06
N GLN A 344 33.09 1.53 -11.49
CA GLN A 344 34.05 0.42 -11.51
C GLN A 344 33.54 -0.70 -10.60
N PHE A 345 33.25 -1.85 -11.18
CA PHE A 345 32.96 -3.07 -10.44
C PHE A 345 34.26 -3.86 -10.27
N SER A 346 34.53 -4.36 -9.05
CA SER A 346 35.73 -5.15 -8.81
C SER A 346 35.68 -6.45 -9.63
N LYS A 347 36.74 -6.75 -10.38
CA LYS A 347 36.87 -8.00 -11.15
C LYS A 347 36.99 -9.27 -10.29
N LYS A 348 37.02 -9.13 -8.96
CA LYS A 348 37.17 -10.27 -8.03
C LYS A 348 35.81 -10.69 -7.49
N PRO A 349 35.28 -11.85 -7.90
CA PRO A 349 34.18 -12.48 -7.17
C PRO A 349 34.79 -13.05 -5.90
N SER A 350 34.78 -12.32 -4.79
CA SER A 350 34.82 -12.99 -3.50
C SER A 350 33.50 -13.75 -3.35
N ASP A 351 33.53 -15.01 -3.79
CA ASP A 351 32.58 -16.09 -3.50
C ASP A 351 31.30 -16.26 -4.37
N ASN A 352 31.38 -16.06 -5.69
CA ASN A 352 30.23 -16.18 -6.59
C ASN A 352 30.19 -17.42 -7.52
N ARG A 353 30.94 -18.49 -7.26
CA ARG A 353 30.71 -19.79 -7.95
C ARG A 353 29.60 -20.64 -7.32
N LYS A 354 29.01 -20.21 -6.20
CA LYS A 354 27.98 -20.98 -5.48
C LYS A 354 26.52 -20.53 -5.71
N PRO A 355 26.15 -19.26 -5.90
CA PRO A 355 24.73 -18.89 -5.98
C PRO A 355 24.02 -19.40 -7.25
N LEU A 356 24.64 -19.31 -8.43
CA LEU A 356 24.01 -19.77 -9.69
C LEU A 356 23.76 -21.28 -9.74
N ASN A 357 24.65 -22.09 -9.14
CA ASN A 357 24.49 -23.54 -9.08
C ASN A 357 23.52 -24.00 -7.97
N LEU A 358 23.41 -23.25 -6.86
CA LEU A 358 22.39 -23.51 -5.84
C LEU A 358 20.97 -23.21 -6.36
N TYR A 359 20.79 -22.16 -7.16
CA TYR A 359 19.48 -21.82 -7.71
C TYR A 359 18.99 -22.76 -8.81
N ARG A 360 19.87 -23.27 -9.69
CA ARG A 360 19.50 -24.32 -10.67
C ARG A 360 18.99 -25.60 -9.99
N ARG A 361 19.45 -25.90 -8.76
CA ARG A 361 18.95 -27.02 -7.95
C ARG A 361 17.63 -26.74 -7.23
N ALA A 362 17.21 -25.48 -7.11
CA ALA A 362 15.98 -25.07 -6.42
C ALA A 362 14.74 -24.96 -7.34
N GLN A 363 14.89 -25.13 -8.66
CA GLN A 363 13.79 -25.02 -9.64
C GLN A 363 12.56 -25.91 -9.34
N PRO A 364 12.68 -27.15 -8.79
CA PRO A 364 11.50 -27.96 -8.47
C PRO A 364 10.68 -27.39 -7.29
N ALA A 365 11.33 -26.73 -6.33
CA ALA A 365 10.67 -26.19 -5.13
C ALA A 365 9.88 -24.90 -5.40
N VAL A 366 10.23 -24.15 -6.45
CA VAL A 366 9.52 -22.92 -6.84
C VAL A 366 8.29 -23.22 -7.71
N ARG A 367 8.25 -24.39 -8.39
CA ARG A 367 7.09 -24.86 -9.17
C ARG A 367 5.84 -25.10 -8.32
N LEU A 368 6.00 -25.28 -7.00
CA LEU A 368 4.92 -25.43 -6.02
C LEU A 368 4.13 -24.14 -5.72
N ARG A 369 4.51 -22.99 -6.30
CA ARG A 369 3.73 -21.74 -6.18
C ARG A 369 2.62 -21.57 -7.23
N ARG A 370 2.50 -22.49 -8.20
CA ARG A 370 1.45 -22.44 -9.23
C ARG A 370 0.03 -22.74 -8.70
N THR A 371 -0.09 -23.41 -7.56
CA THR A 371 -1.38 -23.89 -7.02
C THR A 371 -2.15 -22.89 -6.15
N CYS A 372 -1.57 -21.73 -5.78
CA CYS A 372 -2.30 -20.72 -4.99
C CYS A 372 -3.29 -19.88 -5.83
N TRP A 373 -3.40 -20.14 -7.13
CA TRP A 373 -4.18 -19.33 -8.07
C TRP A 373 -5.67 -19.73 -8.10
N GLU A 374 -6.04 -20.96 -7.72
CA GLU A 374 -7.40 -21.48 -7.91
C GLU A 374 -8.40 -21.16 -6.80
N ILE A 375 -7.99 -20.62 -5.65
CA ILE A 375 -8.87 -20.46 -4.47
C ILE A 375 -9.53 -19.07 -4.41
N GLY A 376 -9.01 -18.06 -5.13
CA GLY A 376 -9.45 -16.66 -5.01
C GLY A 376 -10.53 -16.18 -5.99
N VAL A 377 -10.99 -17.01 -6.91
CA VAL A 377 -11.83 -16.58 -8.06
C VAL A 377 -13.32 -16.91 -7.89
N ARG A 378 -13.74 -17.60 -6.82
CA ARG A 378 -15.14 -18.02 -6.63
C ARG A 378 -16.06 -17.02 -5.90
N VAL A 379 -15.61 -15.79 -5.67
CA VAL A 379 -16.47 -14.72 -5.15
C VAL A 379 -16.27 -13.47 -6.00
N LYS A 380 -16.76 -13.51 -7.24
CA LYS A 380 -17.01 -12.37 -8.11
C LYS A 380 -18.20 -12.64 -9.00
#